data_AF-A0A413J617-F1
#
_entry.id   AF-A0A413J617-F1
#
_cell.length_a   1.000
_cell.length_b   1.000
_cell.length_c   1.000
_cell.angle_alpha   90.00
_cell.angle_beta   90.00
_cell.angle_gamma   90.00
#
_symmetry.space_group_name_H-M   'P 1'
#
loop_
_entity.id
_entity.type
_entity.pdbx_description
1 polymer ?
#
loop_
_entity_poly.entity_id
_entity_poly.type
_entity_poly.pdbx_seq_one_letter_code
_entity_poly.pdbx_strand_id
1 'polypeptide(L)'
;MKKVTRKDYQSFIQIYKGLPGRSAVKAPKTEFVEEIAALCMCSTKTVRMWIHGVQKPDALKQKMISDKLGVPADILFPVTA
;
A
#
# COMPACT_ATOMS: atom_id res chain seq x y z
N MET A 1 28.44 -32.54 17.67
CA MET A 1 27.44 -31.45 17.80
C MET A 1 28.01 -30.38 18.72
N LYS A 2 28.09 -29.11 18.30
CA LYS A 2 28.60 -28.02 19.16
C LYS A 2 27.56 -27.69 20.24
N LYS A 3 27.99 -27.53 21.49
CA LYS A 3 27.10 -27.14 22.60
C LYS A 3 26.79 -25.65 22.50
N VAL A 4 25.52 -25.28 22.41
CA VAL A 4 25.05 -23.89 22.46
C VAL A 4 25.22 -23.37 23.89
N THR A 5 25.74 -22.17 24.03
CA THR A 5 26.03 -21.49 25.30
C THR A 5 25.09 -20.30 25.51
N ARG A 6 25.02 -19.79 26.74
CA ARG A 6 24.17 -18.62 27.09
C ARG A 6 24.45 -17.39 26.21
N LYS A 7 25.68 -17.24 25.70
CA LYS A 7 26.11 -16.11 24.85
C LYS A 7 25.54 -16.19 23.42
N ASP A 8 25.02 -17.34 23.02
CA ASP A 8 24.46 -17.56 21.69
C ASP A 8 22.97 -17.15 21.61
N TYR A 9 22.35 -16.78 22.73
CA TYR A 9 20.95 -16.35 22.80
C TYR A 9 20.86 -14.83 22.90
N GLN A 10 19.98 -14.24 22.09
CA GLN A 10 19.60 -12.84 22.22
C GLN A 10 18.57 -12.67 23.33
N SER A 11 18.68 -11.60 24.11
CA SER A 11 17.63 -11.17 25.03
C SER A 11 16.40 -10.65 24.26
N PHE A 12 15.25 -10.68 24.91
CA PHE A 12 14.00 -10.16 24.35
C PHE A 12 14.12 -8.71 23.81
N ILE A 13 14.87 -7.85 24.51
CA ILE A 13 15.11 -6.46 24.08
C ILE A 13 16.00 -6.39 22.83
N GLN A 14 17.02 -7.26 22.73
CA GLN A 14 17.89 -7.31 21.55
C GLN A 14 17.13 -7.79 20.32
N ILE A 15 16.23 -8.75 20.49
CA ILE A 15 15.31 -9.19 19.43
C ILE A 15 14.44 -8.02 18.98
N TYR A 16 13.82 -7.29 19.91
CA TYR A 16 12.97 -6.13 19.60
C TYR A 16 13.75 -5.00 18.89
N LYS A 17 14.95 -4.66 19.36
CA LYS A 17 15.80 -3.62 18.74
C LYS A 17 16.35 -4.03 17.38
N GLY A 18 16.40 -5.33 17.08
CA GLY A 18 16.77 -5.86 15.78
C GLY A 18 15.63 -5.87 14.76
N LEU A 19 14.38 -5.59 15.19
CA LEU A 19 13.27 -5.44 14.28
C LEU A 19 13.50 -4.21 13.37
N PRO A 20 13.06 -4.28 12.11
CA PRO A 20 13.14 -3.14 11.21
C PRO A 20 12.46 -1.91 11.81
N GLY A 21 13.07 -0.74 11.61
CA GLY A 21 12.46 0.52 12.03
C GLY A 21 11.10 0.73 11.38
N ARG A 22 10.25 1.57 11.98
CA ARG A 22 8.87 1.83 11.50
C ARG A 22 8.82 2.31 10.04
N SER A 23 9.89 2.93 9.55
CA SER A 23 10.05 3.38 8.15
C SER A 23 10.49 2.28 7.18
N ALA A 24 10.99 1.15 7.68
CA ALA A 24 11.46 0.04 6.84
C ALA A 24 10.30 -0.74 6.20
N VAL A 25 9.10 -0.64 6.78
CA VAL A 25 7.87 -1.22 6.22
C VAL A 25 7.00 -0.09 5.71
N LYS A 26 6.81 -0.04 4.40
CA LYS A 26 5.86 0.89 3.79
C LYS A 26 4.45 0.52 4.24
N ALA A 27 3.70 1.51 4.73
CA ALA A 27 2.34 1.25 5.17
C ALA A 27 1.46 0.79 3.98
N PRO A 28 0.60 -0.22 4.15
CA PRO A 28 -0.20 -0.78 3.03
C PRO A 28 -1.03 0.28 2.28
N LYS A 29 -1.62 1.24 2.99
CA LYS A 29 -2.37 2.35 2.37
C LYS A 29 -1.48 3.27 1.52
N THR A 30 -0.23 3.48 1.95
CA THR A 30 0.74 4.28 1.20
C THR A 30 1.20 3.54 -0.05
N GLU A 31 1.47 2.24 0.08
CA GLU A 31 1.81 1.38 -1.06
C GLU A 31 0.71 1.37 -2.12
N PHE A 32 -0.55 1.16 -1.71
CA PHE A 32 -1.70 1.21 -2.61
C PHE A 32 -1.81 2.54 -3.37
N VAL A 33 -1.71 3.67 -2.66
CA VAL A 33 -1.82 4.99 -3.29
C VAL A 33 -0.69 5.21 -4.31
N GLU A 34 0.52 4.79 -3.99
CA GLU A 34 1.67 4.93 -4.90
C GLU A 34 1.56 4.00 -6.12
N GLU A 35 1.09 2.77 -5.94
CA GLU A 35 0.87 1.83 -7.04
C GLU A 35 -0.18 2.35 -8.02
N ILE A 36 -1.34 2.82 -7.52
CA ILE A 36 -2.38 3.41 -8.37
C ILE A 36 -1.91 4.70 -9.03
N ALA A 37 -1.11 5.52 -8.32
CA ALA A 37 -0.54 6.74 -8.88
C ALA A 37 0.41 6.44 -10.06
N ALA A 38 1.28 5.45 -9.89
CA ALA A 38 2.19 4.97 -10.94
C ALA A 38 1.41 4.39 -12.13
N LEU A 39 0.42 3.52 -11.86
CA LEU A 39 -0.46 2.94 -12.87
C LEU A 39 -1.14 4.02 -13.72
N CYS A 40 -1.73 5.03 -13.08
CA CYS A 40 -2.46 6.09 -13.76
C CYS A 40 -1.59 7.28 -14.21
N MET A 41 -0.26 7.18 -14.05
CA MET A 41 0.72 8.23 -14.38
C MET A 41 0.31 9.60 -13.82
N CYS A 42 -0.10 9.63 -12.55
CA CYS A 42 -0.58 10.84 -11.89
C CYS A 42 0.01 10.99 -10.49
N SER A 43 -0.27 12.11 -9.82
CA SER A 43 0.25 12.35 -8.48
C SER A 43 -0.47 11.49 -7.43
N THR A 44 0.24 11.11 -6.36
CA THR A 44 -0.40 10.48 -5.19
C THR A 44 -1.45 11.37 -4.54
N LYS A 45 -1.36 12.70 -4.70
CA LYS A 45 -2.39 13.65 -4.26
C LYS A 45 -3.70 13.44 -5.01
N THR A 46 -3.63 13.25 -6.33
CA THR A 46 -4.81 12.98 -7.18
C THR A 46 -5.53 11.71 -6.74
N VAL A 47 -4.78 10.62 -6.51
CA VAL A 47 -5.36 9.36 -6.01
C VAL A 47 -6.03 9.54 -4.65
N ARG A 48 -5.41 10.31 -3.72
CA ARG A 48 -6.04 10.64 -2.44
C ARG A 48 -7.34 11.43 -2.62
N MET A 49 -7.40 12.37 -3.58
CA MET A 49 -8.64 13.10 -3.88
C MET A 49 -9.77 12.18 -4.36
N TRP A 50 -9.45 11.13 -5.13
CA TRP A 50 -10.43 10.12 -5.52
C TRP A 50 -10.93 9.29 -4.33
N ILE A 51 -10.02 8.86 -3.46
CA ILE A 51 -10.36 8.12 -2.23
C ILE A 51 -11.27 8.97 -1.31
N HIS A 52 -11.03 10.28 -1.26
CA HIS A 52 -11.87 11.21 -0.50
C HIS A 52 -13.13 11.66 -1.24
N GLY A 53 -13.38 11.18 -2.46
CA GLY A 53 -14.57 11.54 -3.25
C GLY A 53 -14.60 12.98 -3.76
N VAL A 54 -13.49 13.73 -3.65
CA VAL A 54 -13.40 15.13 -4.10
C VAL A 54 -13.36 15.22 -5.63
N GLN A 55 -12.78 14.21 -6.28
CA GLN A 55 -12.66 14.14 -7.73
C GLN A 55 -12.99 12.73 -8.20
N LYS A 56 -13.42 12.60 -9.45
CA LYS A 56 -13.62 11.31 -10.11
C LYS A 56 -12.48 11.10 -11.15
N PRO A 57 -11.82 9.92 -11.17
CA PRO A 57 -10.88 9.61 -12.25
C PRO A 57 -11.62 9.59 -13.60
N ASP A 58 -10.93 9.97 -14.68
CA ASP A 58 -11.49 9.85 -16.04
C ASP A 58 -11.70 8.39 -16.46
N ALA A 59 -12.43 8.17 -17.55
CA ALA A 59 -12.81 6.84 -18.02
C ALA A 59 -11.61 5.91 -18.28
N LEU A 60 -10.50 6.45 -18.81
CA LEU A 60 -9.30 5.65 -19.05
C LEU A 60 -8.68 5.19 -17.73
N LYS A 61 -8.56 6.08 -16.74
CA LYS A 61 -8.05 5.74 -15.41
C LYS A 61 -8.96 4.76 -14.68
N GLN A 62 -10.28 4.93 -14.77
CA GLN A 62 -11.24 3.97 -14.22
C GLN A 62 -11.04 2.56 -14.80
N LYS A 63 -10.84 2.47 -16.13
CA LYS A 63 -10.54 1.19 -16.80
C LYS A 63 -9.24 0.57 -16.30
N MET A 64 -8.15 1.35 -16.23
CA MET A 64 -6.85 0.85 -15.75
C MET A 64 -6.94 0.30 -14.32
N ILE A 65 -7.64 1.02 -13.43
CA ILE A 65 -7.83 0.60 -12.04
C ILE A 65 -8.72 -0.65 -11.98
N SER A 66 -9.80 -0.71 -12.77
CA SER A 66 -10.66 -1.89 -12.92
C SER A 66 -9.86 -3.12 -13.35
N ASP A 67 -9.04 -3.00 -14.40
CA ASP A 67 -8.19 -4.09 -14.89
C ASP A 67 -7.18 -4.56 -13.84
N LYS A 68 -6.59 -3.62 -13.08
CA LYS A 68 -5.64 -3.92 -12.00
C LYS A 68 -6.28 -4.65 -10.83
N LEU A 69 -7.49 -4.25 -10.44
CA LEU A 69 -8.17 -4.77 -9.25
C LEU A 69 -9.08 -5.98 -9.56
N GLY A 70 -9.37 -6.24 -10.84
CA GLY A 70 -10.30 -7.30 -11.25
C GLY A 70 -11.75 -7.02 -10.85
N VAL A 71 -12.12 -5.75 -10.66
CA VAL A 71 -13.46 -5.32 -10.26
C VAL A 71 -14.01 -4.35 -11.31
N PRO A 72 -15.25 -4.55 -11.81
CA PRO A 72 -15.85 -3.66 -12.80
C PRO A 72 -15.82 -2.17 -12.40
N ALA A 73 -15.56 -1.29 -13.37
CA ALA A 73 -15.42 0.14 -13.15
C ALA A 73 -16.67 0.82 -12.57
N ASP A 74 -17.87 0.35 -12.92
CA ASP A 74 -19.15 0.84 -12.39
C ASP A 74 -19.35 0.48 -10.92
N ILE A 75 -18.78 -0.64 -10.45
CA ILE A 75 -18.76 -1.03 -9.03
C ILE A 75 -17.72 -0.23 -8.25
N LEU A 76 -16.52 -0.03 -8.83
CA LEU A 76 -15.45 0.76 -8.19
C LEU A 76 -15.77 2.26 -8.11
N PHE A 77 -16.44 2.79 -9.13
CA PHE A 77 -16.72 4.21 -9.30
C PHE A 77 -18.21 4.46 -9.57
N PRO A 78 -19.09 4.16 -8.59
CA PRO A 78 -20.53 4.25 -8.78
C PRO A 78 -20.95 5.65 -9.24
N VAL A 79 -21.96 5.70 -10.09
CA VAL A 79 -22.66 6.94 -10.39
C VAL A 79 -23.62 7.16 -9.23
N THR A 80 -23.19 7.87 -8.19
CA THR A 80 -24.11 8.38 -7.18
C THR A 80 -25.10 9.32 -7.86
N ALA A 81 -26.39 9.01 -7.71
CA ALA A 81 -27.51 9.87 -8.11
C ALA A 81 -27.52 11.17 -7.29
#